data_AF-A0A1K1LSZ7-F1
#
_entry.id   AF-A0A1K1LSZ7-F1
#
_cell.length_a   1.000
_cell.length_b   1.000
_cell.length_c   1.000
_cell.angle_alpha   90.00
_cell.angle_beta   90.00
_cell.angle_gamma   90.00
#
_symmetry.space_group_name_H-M   'P 1'
#
loop_
_entity.id
_entity.type
_entity.pdbx_description
1 polymer ?
#
loop_
_entity_poly.entity_id
_entity_poly.type
_entity_poly.pdbx_seq_one_letter_code
_entity_poly.pdbx_strand_id
1 'polypeptide(L)'
;MAISEKYGRTYHFPFSPGTTSDDRIQHNYWQYISTIPALIHTEKLDGENNCLSRHGVFARSHVAPTTSPWTETLRRYWQLIKNDLGDLEIFLENVYAIHSIAYKNLDHHFYVFAVRENGQWLSWEETCFYAAMLDLPVVPVIKKLPAPTSQQSFESDLLDIVNGPGAFAAHDAFTGAPATMEGVVTRDAGSYPVSSFAEHVFKYVRKGHVKTDVHWTRNWKRARLNYEGGQYVDYQ
;
A
#
# COMPACT_ATOMS: atom_id res chain seq x y z
N MET A 1 -27.00 4.63 0.59
CA MET A 1 -25.76 4.71 -0.20
C MET A 1 -24.58 4.50 0.75
N ALA A 2 -23.53 3.79 0.32
CA ALA A 2 -22.33 3.65 1.15
C ALA A 2 -21.65 5.03 1.28
N ILE A 3 -21.17 5.35 2.48
CA ILE A 3 -20.57 6.66 2.80
C ILE A 3 -19.15 6.77 2.21
N SER A 4 -18.55 5.65 1.82
CA SER A 4 -17.26 5.56 1.14
C SER A 4 -17.19 4.30 0.29
N GLU A 5 -16.46 4.36 -0.83
CA GLU A 5 -16.25 3.23 -1.73
C GLU A 5 -14.89 2.58 -1.47
N LYS A 6 -14.84 1.24 -1.53
CA LYS A 6 -13.63 0.47 -1.22
C LYS A 6 -12.50 0.75 -2.21
N TYR A 7 -11.26 0.52 -1.75
CA TYR A 7 -10.14 0.29 -2.66
C TYR A 7 -10.40 -0.96 -3.52
N GLY A 8 -10.06 -0.89 -4.80
CA GLY A 8 -10.21 -2.00 -5.73
C GLY A 8 -9.42 -3.23 -5.28
N ARG A 9 -9.91 -4.43 -5.58
CA ARG A 9 -9.15 -5.66 -5.30
C ARG A 9 -7.99 -5.75 -6.30
N THR A 10 -6.76 -5.55 -5.85
CA THR A 10 -5.58 -5.73 -6.71
C THR A 10 -5.36 -7.19 -7.04
N TYR A 11 -5.25 -7.52 -8.34
CA TYR A 11 -5.08 -8.90 -8.79
C TYR A 11 -3.61 -9.28 -8.75
N HIS A 12 -3.34 -10.55 -8.44
CA HIS A 12 -2.01 -11.11 -8.52
C HIS A 12 -1.59 -11.35 -9.95
N PHE A 13 -0.29 -11.17 -10.20
CA PHE A 13 0.36 -11.79 -11.35
C PHE A 13 0.26 -13.33 -11.27
N PRO A 14 0.18 -14.05 -12.40
CA PRO A 14 0.14 -15.51 -12.42
C PRO A 14 1.38 -16.18 -11.83
N PHE A 15 2.50 -15.49 -11.86
CA PHE A 15 3.78 -15.93 -11.30
C PHE A 15 4.02 -15.42 -9.87
N SER A 16 3.02 -14.78 -9.24
CA SER A 16 3.09 -14.35 -7.83
C SER A 16 2.82 -15.55 -6.89
N PRO A 17 3.78 -15.96 -6.05
CA PRO A 17 3.65 -17.16 -5.22
C PRO A 17 2.88 -16.95 -3.90
N GLY A 18 2.71 -15.70 -3.45
CA GLY A 18 2.05 -15.34 -2.19
C GLY A 18 0.53 -15.20 -2.29
N THR A 19 -0.19 -16.10 -2.97
CA THR A 19 -1.65 -16.06 -3.08
C THR A 19 -2.34 -16.86 -1.96
N THR A 20 -3.51 -16.41 -1.53
CA THR A 20 -4.44 -17.14 -0.65
C THR A 20 -5.73 -17.52 -1.41
N SER A 21 -6.64 -18.26 -0.77
CA SER A 21 -7.94 -18.64 -1.40
C SER A 21 -8.84 -17.45 -1.75
N ASP A 22 -8.64 -16.30 -1.10
CA ASP A 22 -9.42 -15.08 -1.32
C ASP A 22 -8.84 -14.18 -2.43
N ASP A 23 -7.61 -14.47 -2.87
CA ASP A 23 -6.94 -13.70 -3.90
C ASP A 23 -7.46 -14.03 -5.30
N ARG A 24 -7.39 -13.03 -6.18
CA ARG A 24 -7.71 -13.17 -7.60
C ARG A 24 -6.42 -13.04 -8.39
N ILE A 25 -6.28 -13.87 -9.41
CA ILE A 25 -5.12 -13.89 -10.31
C ILE A 25 -5.58 -13.37 -11.67
N GLN A 26 -4.83 -12.44 -12.26
CA GLN A 26 -5.08 -11.99 -13.63
C GLN A 26 -4.22 -12.81 -14.60
N HIS A 27 -4.79 -13.85 -15.19
CA HIS A 27 -4.05 -14.70 -16.16
C HIS A 27 -3.72 -13.96 -17.46
N ASN A 28 -4.54 -12.98 -17.87
CA ASN A 28 -4.33 -12.21 -19.09
C ASN A 28 -3.58 -10.88 -18.85
N TYR A 29 -2.82 -10.77 -17.76
CA TYR A 29 -2.26 -9.48 -17.30
C TYR A 29 -1.41 -8.78 -18.38
N TRP A 30 -0.70 -9.56 -19.20
CA TRP A 30 0.18 -9.06 -20.24
C TRP A 30 -0.57 -8.27 -21.32
N GLN A 31 -1.82 -8.64 -21.63
CA GLN A 31 -2.66 -7.92 -22.58
C GLN A 31 -2.96 -6.49 -22.11
N TYR A 32 -3.03 -6.28 -20.79
CA TYR A 32 -3.25 -4.96 -20.21
C TYR A 32 -1.93 -4.21 -20.04
N ILE A 33 -0.97 -4.80 -19.33
CA ILE A 33 0.33 -4.17 -19.01
C ILE A 33 1.09 -3.68 -20.24
N SER A 34 1.07 -4.44 -21.35
CA SER A 34 1.79 -4.05 -22.57
C SER A 34 1.17 -2.85 -23.30
N THR A 35 -0.09 -2.50 -22.99
CA THR A 35 -0.79 -1.34 -23.58
C THR A 35 -0.67 -0.07 -22.75
N ILE A 36 -0.23 -0.19 -21.50
CA ILE A 36 -0.05 0.94 -20.59
C ILE A 36 1.24 1.70 -20.98
N PRO A 37 1.17 3.00 -21.34
CA PRO A 37 2.33 3.74 -21.83
C PRO A 37 3.48 3.86 -20.82
N ALA A 38 3.15 3.94 -19.53
CA ALA A 38 4.12 4.06 -18.45
C ALA A 38 3.61 3.36 -17.18
N LEU A 39 4.49 2.58 -16.55
CA LEU A 39 4.20 1.83 -15.34
C LEU A 39 5.05 2.35 -14.19
N ILE A 40 4.49 2.25 -12.98
CA ILE A 40 5.20 2.50 -11.73
C ILE A 40 5.23 1.20 -10.93
N HIS A 41 6.44 0.79 -10.54
CA HIS A 41 6.65 -0.22 -9.52
C HIS A 41 6.85 0.47 -8.19
N THR A 42 5.99 0.15 -7.22
CA THR A 42 6.15 0.56 -5.84
C THR A 42 6.38 -0.64 -4.95
N GLU A 43 7.11 -0.45 -3.85
CA GLU A 43 7.19 -1.46 -2.81
C GLU A 43 5.80 -1.71 -2.23
N LYS A 44 5.42 -2.97 -2.12
CA LYS A 44 4.24 -3.37 -1.35
C LYS A 44 4.63 -3.45 0.12
N LEU A 45 3.96 -2.65 0.94
CA LEU A 45 4.15 -2.65 2.39
C LEU A 45 3.12 -3.56 3.08
N ASP A 46 3.55 -4.16 4.18
CA ASP A 46 2.75 -5.02 5.06
C ASP A 46 2.21 -4.18 6.22
N GLY A 47 1.02 -3.61 6.04
CA GLY A 47 0.32 -2.83 7.05
C GLY A 47 -1.20 -2.92 6.90
N GLU A 48 -1.91 -1.95 7.47
CA GLU A 48 -3.35 -1.82 7.33
C GLU A 48 -3.69 -0.81 6.23
N ASN A 49 -4.44 -1.26 5.22
CA ASN A 49 -5.06 -0.36 4.25
C ASN A 49 -6.05 0.59 4.92
N ASN A 50 -5.81 1.89 4.81
CA ASN A 50 -6.74 2.93 5.23
C ASN A 50 -7.11 3.87 4.08
N CYS A 51 -8.33 4.40 4.14
CA CYS A 51 -8.84 5.44 3.24
C CYS A 51 -9.26 6.66 4.07
N LEU A 52 -8.74 7.83 3.73
CA LEU A 52 -9.11 9.11 4.34
C LEU A 52 -9.99 9.86 3.35
N SER A 53 -11.19 10.22 3.77
CA SER A 53 -12.09 11.10 3.02
C SER A 53 -12.69 12.14 3.96
N ARG A 54 -13.41 13.13 3.42
CA ARG A 54 -14.17 14.09 4.27
C ARG A 54 -15.13 13.43 5.27
N HIS A 55 -15.51 12.18 5.03
CA HIS A 55 -16.46 11.44 5.86
C HIS A 55 -15.81 10.64 7.00
N GLY A 56 -14.50 10.37 6.94
CA GLY A 56 -13.83 9.57 7.96
C GLY A 56 -12.52 8.93 7.51
N VAL A 57 -11.93 8.19 8.46
CA VAL A 57 -10.87 7.22 8.19
C VAL A 57 -11.50 5.84 8.15
N PHE A 58 -11.33 5.10 7.06
CA PHE A 58 -11.92 3.79 6.85
C PHE A 58 -10.83 2.73 6.75
N ALA A 59 -11.07 1.55 7.32
CA ALA A 59 -10.29 0.36 6.98
C ALA A 59 -10.78 -0.22 5.64
N ARG A 60 -10.06 -1.19 5.08
CA ARG A 60 -10.36 -1.88 3.80
C ARG A 60 -11.83 -2.30 3.59
N SER A 61 -12.58 -2.57 4.66
CA SER A 61 -13.99 -2.99 4.56
C SER A 61 -14.96 -1.83 4.27
N HIS A 62 -14.59 -0.57 4.54
CA HIS A 62 -15.41 0.64 4.37
C HIS A 62 -16.84 0.54 4.98
N VAL A 63 -17.06 -0.38 5.93
CA VAL A 63 -18.39 -0.57 6.55
C VAL A 63 -18.73 0.60 7.48
N ALA A 64 -17.74 1.04 8.26
CA ALA A 64 -17.80 2.18 9.15
C ALA A 64 -16.40 2.80 9.31
N PRO A 65 -16.31 4.06 9.75
CA PRO A 65 -15.03 4.63 10.14
C PRO A 65 -14.33 3.77 11.20
N THR A 66 -13.02 3.58 11.06
CA THR A 66 -12.23 2.75 11.98
C THR A 66 -12.16 3.39 13.36
N THR A 67 -12.30 2.58 14.41
CA THR A 67 -12.09 3.00 15.80
C THR A 67 -10.93 2.25 16.45
N SER A 68 -10.15 1.51 15.65
CA SER A 68 -9.08 0.67 16.17
C SER A 68 -8.01 1.49 16.92
N PRO A 69 -7.35 0.92 17.94
CA PRO A 69 -6.28 1.60 18.67
C PRO A 69 -5.12 2.05 17.76
N TRP A 70 -4.68 1.21 16.82
CA TRP A 70 -3.57 1.49 15.90
C TRP A 70 -3.87 2.53 14.81
N THR A 71 -5.11 3.03 14.71
CA THR A 71 -5.50 4.11 13.79
C THR A 71 -5.75 5.42 14.53
N GLU A 72 -5.49 5.51 15.84
CA GLU A 72 -5.76 6.72 16.62
C GLU A 72 -4.97 7.94 16.14
N THR A 73 -3.66 7.79 15.93
CA THR A 73 -2.80 8.87 15.42
C THR A 73 -3.21 9.31 14.03
N LEU A 74 -3.59 8.36 13.16
CA LEU A 74 -4.14 8.65 11.83
C LEU A 74 -5.46 9.43 11.91
N ARG A 75 -6.36 9.04 12.81
CA ARG A 75 -7.63 9.76 13.03
C ARG A 75 -7.40 11.17 13.55
N ARG A 76 -6.43 11.38 14.45
CA ARG A 76 -6.08 12.72 14.95
C ARG A 76 -5.57 13.60 13.82
N TYR A 77 -4.66 13.08 13.00
CA TYR A 77 -4.19 13.76 11.79
C TYR A 77 -5.36 14.08 10.84
N TRP A 78 -6.23 13.10 10.56
CA TRP A 78 -7.42 13.29 9.72
C TRP A 78 -8.33 14.43 10.20
N GLN A 79 -8.53 14.60 11.52
CA GLN A 79 -9.35 15.70 12.06
C GLN A 79 -8.84 17.08 11.64
N LEU A 80 -7.53 17.22 11.40
CA LEU A 80 -6.90 18.48 11.00
C LEU A 80 -7.17 18.79 9.52
N ILE A 81 -7.18 17.76 8.66
CA ILE A 81 -7.25 17.93 7.19
C ILE A 81 -8.64 17.69 6.58
N LYS A 82 -9.59 17.10 7.33
CA LYS A 82 -10.86 16.59 6.78
C LYS A 82 -11.68 17.61 6.00
N ASN A 83 -11.58 18.89 6.35
CA ASN A 83 -12.32 19.98 5.70
C ASN A 83 -11.68 20.41 4.38
N ASP A 84 -10.39 20.11 4.20
CA ASP A 84 -9.61 20.46 3.00
C ASP A 84 -9.66 19.35 1.94
N LEU A 85 -10.08 18.13 2.32
CA LEU A 85 -10.12 16.97 1.43
C LEU A 85 -11.11 17.10 0.27
N GLY A 86 -12.18 17.90 0.41
CA GLY A 86 -13.21 18.02 -0.64
C GLY A 86 -13.78 16.65 -1.05
N ASP A 87 -13.64 16.31 -2.33
CA ASP A 87 -14.07 15.02 -2.92
C ASP A 87 -12.94 13.97 -2.97
N LEU A 88 -11.76 14.28 -2.45
CA LEU A 88 -10.60 13.37 -2.45
C LEU A 88 -10.79 12.21 -1.48
N GLU A 89 -10.36 11.04 -1.95
CA GLU A 89 -10.19 9.82 -1.17
C GLU A 89 -8.72 9.40 -1.23
N ILE A 90 -8.02 9.55 -0.11
CA ILE A 90 -6.59 9.26 0.01
C ILE A 90 -6.42 7.83 0.54
N PHE A 91 -5.84 6.95 -0.26
CA PHE A 91 -5.55 5.58 0.14
C PHE A 91 -4.09 5.43 0.54
N LEU A 92 -3.87 4.90 1.73
CA LEU A 92 -2.55 4.74 2.31
C LEU A 92 -2.40 3.40 3.03
N GLU A 93 -1.15 2.95 3.14
CA GLU A 93 -0.77 1.84 3.98
C GLU A 93 -0.34 2.39 5.34
N ASN A 94 -1.03 1.94 6.39
CA ASN A 94 -0.70 2.25 7.77
C ASN A 94 0.16 1.13 8.36
N VAL A 95 1.46 1.40 8.51
CA VAL A 95 2.44 0.47 9.09
C VAL A 95 2.64 0.70 10.60
N TYR A 96 1.73 1.43 11.27
CA TYR A 96 1.81 1.70 12.70
C TYR A 96 1.78 0.42 13.54
N ALA A 97 0.89 -0.52 13.21
CA ALA A 97 0.87 -1.84 13.83
C ALA A 97 1.74 -2.81 13.02
N ILE A 98 2.73 -3.43 13.68
CA ILE A 98 3.56 -4.45 13.06
C ILE A 98 2.71 -5.69 12.76
N HIS A 99 2.75 -6.12 11.50
CA HIS A 99 2.11 -7.33 11.00
C HIS A 99 3.13 -8.50 10.96
N SER A 100 3.36 -9.09 9.80
CA SER A 100 4.34 -10.17 9.60
C SER A 100 5.74 -9.62 9.34
N ILE A 101 5.84 -8.37 8.86
CA ILE A 101 7.09 -7.66 8.61
C ILE A 101 7.22 -6.49 9.58
N ALA A 102 8.37 -6.42 10.25
CA ALA A 102 8.80 -5.27 11.03
C ALA A 102 9.75 -4.42 10.18
N TYR A 103 9.36 -3.17 9.93
CA TYR A 103 10.20 -2.18 9.25
C TYR A 103 11.02 -1.42 10.28
N LYS A 104 12.34 -1.35 10.09
CA LYS A 104 13.29 -0.74 11.05
C LYS A 104 13.84 0.62 10.61
N ASN A 105 13.54 1.03 9.39
CA ASN A 105 13.96 2.32 8.85
C ASN A 105 12.73 3.10 8.39
N LEU A 106 11.93 3.61 9.33
CA LEU A 106 10.69 4.32 9.05
C LEU A 106 10.77 5.79 9.48
N ASP A 107 10.46 6.71 8.59
CA ASP A 107 10.31 8.13 8.92
C ASP A 107 8.86 8.52 9.21
N HIS A 108 7.90 7.68 8.77
CA HIS A 108 6.47 7.90 8.96
C HIS A 108 5.72 6.58 9.13
N HIS A 109 4.48 6.60 9.62
CA HIS A 109 3.62 5.40 9.72
C HIS A 109 2.63 5.26 8.57
N PHE A 110 2.36 6.33 7.84
CA PHE A 110 1.30 6.37 6.82
C PHE A 110 1.92 6.67 5.46
N TYR A 111 1.79 5.75 4.52
CA TYR A 111 2.37 5.86 3.18
C TYR A 111 1.29 5.80 2.11
N VAL A 112 1.07 6.91 1.39
CA VAL A 112 0.05 7.01 0.34
C VAL A 112 0.44 6.14 -0.85
N PHE A 113 -0.50 5.36 -1.39
CA PHE A 113 -0.27 4.57 -2.61
C PHE A 113 -1.28 4.87 -3.73
N ALA A 114 -2.40 5.54 -3.44
CA ALA A 114 -3.36 5.96 -4.46
C ALA A 114 -4.23 7.12 -3.96
N VAL A 115 -4.65 7.96 -4.88
CA VAL A 115 -5.70 8.96 -4.65
C VAL A 115 -6.82 8.74 -5.66
N ARG A 116 -8.06 8.88 -5.19
CA ARG A 116 -9.25 8.88 -6.04
C ARG A 116 -10.03 10.17 -5.86
N GLU A 117 -10.54 10.70 -6.96
CA GLU A 117 -11.46 11.83 -6.96
C GLU A 117 -12.57 11.54 -7.96
N ASN A 118 -13.84 11.73 -7.56
CA ASN A 118 -15.00 11.65 -8.47
C ASN A 118 -15.04 10.40 -9.37
N GLY A 119 -14.69 9.23 -8.82
CA GLY A 119 -14.70 7.95 -9.55
C GLY A 119 -13.53 7.74 -10.51
N GLN A 120 -12.48 8.56 -10.41
CA GLN A 120 -11.23 8.43 -11.16
C GLN A 120 -10.05 8.17 -10.21
N TRP A 121 -9.29 7.12 -10.49
CA TRP A 121 -7.96 6.97 -9.90
C TRP A 121 -7.04 7.99 -10.54
N LEU A 122 -6.41 8.82 -9.72
CA LEU A 122 -5.52 9.85 -10.21
C LEU A 122 -4.20 9.24 -10.70
N SER A 123 -3.51 9.99 -11.57
CA SER A 123 -2.17 9.63 -12.03
C SER A 123 -1.20 9.51 -10.84
N TRP A 124 -0.06 8.86 -11.07
CA TRP A 124 0.98 8.78 -10.05
C TRP A 124 1.55 10.15 -9.70
N GLU A 125 1.64 11.06 -10.68
CA GLU A 125 2.08 12.43 -10.46
C GLU A 125 1.12 13.19 -9.54
N GLU A 126 -0.18 13.16 -9.83
CA GLU A 126 -1.21 13.76 -8.97
C GLU A 126 -1.27 13.09 -7.58
N THR A 127 -1.09 11.76 -7.51
CA THR A 127 -0.99 11.03 -6.24
C THR A 127 0.16 11.59 -5.38
N CYS A 128 1.35 11.76 -5.97
CA CYS A 128 2.49 12.37 -5.29
C CYS A 128 2.22 13.82 -4.89
N PHE A 129 1.57 14.60 -5.76
CA PHE A 129 1.24 16.00 -5.50
C PHE A 129 0.31 16.14 -4.28
N TYR A 130 -0.80 15.41 -4.24
CA TYR A 130 -1.73 15.45 -3.12
C TYR A 130 -1.12 14.87 -1.84
N ALA A 131 -0.31 13.82 -1.93
CA ALA A 131 0.40 13.29 -0.76
C ALA A 131 1.34 14.35 -0.16
N ALA A 132 2.10 15.06 -1.01
CA ALA A 132 2.99 16.14 -0.57
C ALA A 132 2.23 17.34 0.00
N MET A 133 1.09 17.74 -0.58
CA MET A 133 0.24 18.79 -0.01
C MET A 133 -0.30 18.46 1.38
N LEU A 134 -0.43 17.17 1.67
CA LEU A 134 -0.92 16.64 2.94
C LEU A 134 0.22 16.32 3.93
N ASP A 135 1.47 16.61 3.59
CA ASP A 135 2.66 16.23 4.37
C ASP A 135 2.74 14.71 4.64
N LEU A 136 2.25 13.89 3.70
CA LEU A 136 2.32 12.43 3.76
C LEU A 136 3.32 11.90 2.72
N PRO A 137 4.21 10.96 3.10
CA PRO A 137 5.03 10.28 2.11
C PRO A 137 4.19 9.33 1.25
N VAL A 138 4.64 9.08 0.03
CA VAL A 138 4.14 7.97 -0.79
C VAL A 138 4.90 6.69 -0.49
N VAL A 139 4.31 5.53 -0.81
CA VAL A 139 5.04 4.26 -0.82
C VAL A 139 6.30 4.35 -1.71
N PRO A 140 7.41 3.66 -1.37
CA PRO A 140 8.65 3.75 -2.13
C PRO A 140 8.46 3.40 -3.60
N VAL A 141 8.87 4.29 -4.49
CA VAL A 141 8.96 4.00 -5.92
C VAL A 141 10.25 3.23 -6.17
N ILE A 142 10.12 2.02 -6.70
CA ILE A 142 11.26 1.18 -7.04
C ILE A 142 11.74 1.49 -8.45
N LYS A 143 10.83 1.56 -9.42
CA LYS A 143 11.15 1.74 -10.84
C LYS A 143 10.01 2.42 -11.57
N LYS A 144 10.34 3.36 -12.45
CA LYS A 144 9.43 3.87 -13.48
C LYS A 144 9.81 3.19 -14.80
N LEU A 145 8.82 2.66 -15.51
CA LEU A 145 9.04 1.87 -16.72
C LEU A 145 8.21 2.46 -17.85
N PRO A 146 8.71 2.49 -19.09
CA PRO A 146 7.85 2.64 -20.26
C PRO A 146 7.00 1.38 -20.46
N ALA A 147 6.11 1.40 -21.45
CA ALA A 147 5.40 0.21 -21.90
C ALA A 147 6.38 -0.96 -22.14
N PRO A 148 6.21 -2.10 -21.44
CA PRO A 148 7.14 -3.21 -21.56
C PRO A 148 6.94 -3.93 -22.89
N THR A 149 8.04 -4.25 -23.57
CA THR A 149 8.03 -4.85 -24.92
C THR A 149 8.19 -6.37 -24.90
N SER A 150 8.60 -6.95 -23.77
CA SER A 150 8.86 -8.38 -23.61
C SER A 150 8.32 -8.87 -22.28
N GLN A 151 7.43 -9.88 -22.33
CA GLN A 151 6.84 -10.48 -21.14
C GLN A 151 7.92 -11.12 -20.26
N GLN A 152 8.80 -11.91 -20.87
CA GLN A 152 9.85 -12.62 -20.14
C GLN A 152 10.80 -11.65 -19.43
N SER A 153 11.18 -10.56 -20.07
CA SER A 153 12.06 -9.55 -19.48
C SER A 153 11.36 -8.81 -18.33
N PHE A 154 10.08 -8.47 -18.50
CA PHE A 154 9.28 -7.86 -17.44
C PHE A 154 9.16 -8.76 -16.21
N GLU A 155 8.84 -10.05 -16.40
CA GLU A 155 8.72 -11.02 -15.31
C GLU A 155 10.07 -11.22 -14.60
N SER A 156 11.17 -11.36 -15.35
CA SER A 156 12.52 -11.49 -14.78
C SER A 156 12.92 -10.26 -13.96
N ASP A 157 12.75 -9.07 -14.51
CA ASP A 157 13.06 -7.80 -13.82
C ASP A 157 12.28 -7.69 -12.50
N LEU A 158 10.99 -8.05 -12.53
CA LEU A 158 10.15 -7.97 -11.35
C LEU A 158 10.55 -9.00 -10.28
N LEU A 159 10.95 -10.21 -10.71
CA LEU A 159 11.50 -11.25 -9.82
C LEU A 159 12.84 -10.84 -9.19
N ASP A 160 13.70 -10.14 -9.93
CA ASP A 160 14.96 -9.63 -9.38
C ASP A 160 14.71 -8.54 -8.34
N ILE A 161 13.75 -7.64 -8.60
CA ILE A 161 13.35 -6.58 -7.67
C ILE A 161 12.85 -7.17 -6.33
N VAL A 162 11.90 -8.11 -6.38
CA VAL A 162 11.25 -8.65 -5.16
C VAL A 162 12.19 -9.47 -4.27
N ASN A 163 13.32 -9.92 -4.82
CA ASN A 163 14.39 -10.56 -4.05
C ASN A 163 15.28 -9.55 -3.29
N GLY A 164 15.08 -8.25 -3.51
CA GLY A 164 15.77 -7.17 -2.80
C GLY A 164 15.24 -6.89 -1.38
N PRO A 165 15.98 -6.09 -0.60
CA PRO A 165 15.67 -5.81 0.81
C PRO A 165 14.49 -4.85 1.06
N GLY A 166 14.02 -4.12 0.03
CA GLY A 166 13.08 -3.01 0.22
C GLY A 166 13.75 -1.75 0.79
N ALA A 167 12.98 -0.67 0.90
CA ALA A 167 13.46 0.64 1.35
C ALA A 167 13.59 0.74 2.88
N PHE A 168 12.83 -0.07 3.63
CA PHE A 168 12.61 0.16 5.06
C PHE A 168 13.26 -0.87 5.98
N ALA A 169 14.32 -1.53 5.50
CA ALA A 169 15.06 -2.56 6.24
C ALA A 169 14.10 -3.60 6.85
N ALA A 170 13.40 -4.34 5.98
CA ALA A 170 12.41 -5.32 6.37
C ALA A 170 13.03 -6.44 7.21
N HIS A 171 12.36 -6.78 8.31
CA HIS A 171 12.69 -7.92 9.15
C HIS A 171 11.45 -8.75 9.40
N ASP A 172 11.63 -10.04 9.56
CA ASP A 172 10.57 -10.93 10.00
C ASP A 172 10.16 -10.58 11.44
N ALA A 173 8.88 -10.31 11.67
CA ALA A 173 8.39 -9.83 12.97
C ALA A 173 8.53 -10.87 14.10
N PHE A 174 8.64 -12.16 13.77
CA PHE A 174 8.70 -13.26 14.74
C PHE A 174 10.14 -13.63 15.11
N THR A 175 10.97 -13.82 14.09
CA THR A 175 12.37 -14.26 14.24
C THR A 175 13.34 -13.09 14.37
N GLY A 176 12.93 -11.88 13.98
CA GLY A 176 13.79 -10.69 13.95
C GLY A 176 14.88 -10.73 12.88
N ALA A 177 14.92 -11.77 12.04
CA ALA A 177 15.90 -11.91 10.98
C ALA A 177 15.62 -10.94 9.82
N PRO A 178 16.66 -10.47 9.10
CA PRO A 178 16.47 -9.70 7.87
C PRO A 178 15.59 -10.44 6.88
N ALA A 179 14.71 -9.71 6.21
CA ALA A 179 13.76 -10.24 5.24
C ALA A 179 13.81 -9.40 3.96
N THR A 180 13.39 -9.98 2.84
CA THR A 180 13.13 -9.19 1.62
C THR A 180 11.87 -8.33 1.79
N MET A 181 11.61 -7.43 0.84
CA MET A 181 10.32 -6.73 0.76
C MET A 181 9.15 -7.72 0.69
N GLU A 182 7.94 -7.28 1.05
CA GLU A 182 6.75 -8.13 0.94
C GLU A 182 6.44 -8.48 -0.52
N GLY A 183 6.61 -7.50 -1.40
CA GLY A 183 6.28 -7.61 -2.81
C GLY A 183 6.33 -6.28 -3.54
N VAL A 184 5.75 -6.27 -4.73
CA VAL A 184 5.69 -5.09 -5.62
C VAL A 184 4.27 -4.90 -6.07
N VAL A 185 3.82 -3.64 -6.08
CA VAL A 185 2.63 -3.22 -6.81
C VAL A 185 3.07 -2.58 -8.12
N THR A 186 2.50 -3.06 -9.22
CA THR A 186 2.64 -2.45 -10.54
C THR A 186 1.35 -1.71 -10.86
N ARG A 187 1.44 -0.41 -11.11
CA ARG A 187 0.29 0.39 -11.53
C ARG A 187 0.55 1.18 -12.81
N ASP A 188 -0.52 1.50 -13.51
CA ASP A 188 -0.52 2.55 -14.53
C ASP A 188 -0.08 3.90 -13.93
N ALA A 189 0.89 4.56 -14.55
CA ALA A 189 1.32 5.89 -14.15
C ALA A 189 0.25 6.95 -14.41
N GLY A 190 -0.63 6.74 -15.39
CA GLY A 190 -1.74 7.61 -15.73
C GLY A 190 -2.96 7.45 -14.81
N SER A 191 -3.96 8.30 -15.05
CA SER A 191 -5.28 8.23 -14.42
C SER A 191 -6.19 7.24 -15.15
N TYR A 192 -7.11 6.61 -14.43
CA TYR A 192 -8.06 5.65 -15.02
C TYR A 192 -9.35 5.56 -14.19
N PRO A 193 -10.50 5.21 -14.82
CA PRO A 193 -11.76 5.09 -14.11
C PRO A 193 -11.75 3.94 -13.11
N VAL A 194 -12.53 4.06 -12.03
CA VAL A 194 -12.68 3.00 -11.03
C VAL A 194 -13.07 1.65 -11.64
N SER A 195 -13.91 1.66 -12.66
CA SER A 195 -14.37 0.44 -13.37
C SER A 195 -13.24 -0.36 -14.01
N SER A 196 -12.12 0.29 -14.35
CA SER A 196 -10.99 -0.36 -15.04
C SER A 196 -9.89 -0.79 -14.07
N PHE A 197 -10.06 -0.64 -12.76
CA PHE A 197 -8.99 -0.89 -11.77
C PHE A 197 -8.26 -2.24 -11.94
N ALA A 198 -8.97 -3.32 -12.25
CA ALA A 198 -8.40 -4.67 -12.40
C ALA A 198 -7.50 -4.85 -13.64
N GLU A 199 -7.49 -3.86 -14.54
CA GLU A 199 -6.68 -3.82 -15.76
C GLU A 199 -5.45 -2.91 -15.60
N HIS A 200 -5.44 -2.04 -14.58
CA HIS A 200 -4.41 -1.02 -14.38
C HIS A 200 -3.52 -1.25 -13.14
N VAL A 201 -3.89 -2.16 -12.23
CA VAL A 201 -3.13 -2.42 -11.00
C VAL A 201 -2.97 -3.91 -10.73
N PHE A 202 -1.71 -4.34 -10.59
CA PHE A 202 -1.31 -5.72 -10.35
C PHE A 202 -0.34 -5.81 -9.17
N LYS A 203 -0.31 -6.96 -8.50
CA LYS A 203 0.64 -7.22 -7.41
C LYS A 203 1.42 -8.51 -7.60
N TYR A 204 2.67 -8.47 -7.19
CA TYR A 204 3.45 -9.65 -6.82
C TYR A 204 3.64 -9.65 -5.32
N VAL A 205 3.47 -10.80 -4.68
CA VAL A 205 3.71 -10.99 -3.25
C VAL A 205 4.55 -12.23 -3.04
N ARG A 206 5.59 -12.13 -2.20
CA ARG A 206 6.49 -13.24 -1.92
C ARG A 206 5.78 -14.41 -1.23
N LYS A 207 6.37 -15.60 -1.35
CA LYS A 207 5.90 -16.79 -0.65
C LYS A 207 6.08 -16.62 0.87
N GLY A 208 5.09 -17.07 1.64
CA GLY A 208 5.16 -17.05 3.11
C GLY A 208 5.18 -15.64 3.72
N HIS A 209 4.57 -14.66 3.05
CA HIS A 209 4.42 -13.29 3.56
C HIS A 209 3.47 -13.24 4.78
N VAL A 210 2.42 -14.06 4.80
CA VAL A 210 1.57 -14.28 5.98
C VAL A 210 2.15 -15.43 6.79
N LYS A 211 2.48 -15.18 8.06
CA LYS A 211 3.07 -16.20 8.95
C LYS A 211 2.22 -16.56 10.17
N THR A 212 1.12 -15.85 10.45
CA THR A 212 0.24 -16.20 11.57
C THR A 212 -1.24 -16.14 11.21
N ASP A 213 -1.96 -17.21 11.54
CA ASP A 213 -3.42 -17.26 11.61
C ASP A 213 -4.00 -16.45 12.79
N VAL A 214 -3.14 -16.04 13.74
CA VAL A 214 -3.52 -15.14 14.81
C VAL A 214 -3.55 -13.73 14.24
N HIS A 215 -4.75 -13.18 14.07
CA HIS A 215 -4.94 -11.77 13.72
C HIS A 215 -4.03 -10.89 14.58
N TRP A 216 -3.06 -10.24 13.94
CA TRP A 216 -2.11 -9.29 14.55
C TRP A 216 -2.82 -8.28 15.47
N THR A 217 -4.10 -8.01 15.21
CA THR A 217 -5.00 -7.14 15.97
C THR A 217 -5.12 -7.44 17.46
N ARG A 218 -4.85 -8.66 17.94
CA ARG A 218 -4.97 -9.00 19.38
C ARG A 218 -3.75 -8.64 20.21
N ASN A 219 -2.55 -8.76 19.65
CA ASN A 219 -1.27 -8.54 20.35
C ASN A 219 -0.35 -7.65 19.50
N TRP A 220 -0.93 -6.63 18.86
CA TRP A 220 -0.20 -5.76 17.94
C TRP A 220 0.88 -4.99 18.72
N LYS A 221 2.01 -4.76 18.05
CA LYS A 221 3.09 -3.91 18.54
C LYS A 221 3.22 -2.71 17.62
N ARG A 222 3.52 -1.56 18.19
CA ARG A 222 3.77 -0.34 17.43
C ARG A 222 5.11 -0.44 16.68
N ALA A 223 5.14 -0.02 15.42
CA ALA A 223 6.37 0.15 14.65
C ALA A 223 7.12 1.42 15.08
N ARG A 224 8.44 1.31 15.19
CA ARG A 224 9.30 2.42 15.64
C ARG A 224 9.76 3.29 14.47
N LEU A 225 9.65 4.60 14.61
CA LEU A 225 10.23 5.59 13.70
C LEU A 225 11.71 5.87 14.02
N ASN A 226 12.47 6.30 13.02
CA ASN A 226 13.90 6.60 13.12
C ASN A 226 14.21 7.68 14.17
N TYR A 227 13.37 8.70 14.25
CA TYR A 227 13.58 9.87 15.11
C TYR A 227 12.67 9.88 16.34
N GLU A 228 12.05 8.75 16.69
CA GLU A 228 11.30 8.67 17.93
C GLU A 228 12.23 8.38 19.12
N GLY A 229 12.23 9.32 20.07
CA GLY A 229 13.06 9.27 21.27
C GLY A 229 13.01 10.58 22.06
N GLY A 230 12.92 10.45 23.38
CA GLY A 230 12.73 11.51 24.37
C GLY A 230 11.90 10.96 25.55
N GLN A 231 12.00 11.54 26.75
CA GLN A 231 11.29 11.04 27.96
C GLN A 231 9.74 11.13 27.90
N TYR A 232 9.14 11.45 26.74
CA TYR A 232 7.73 11.82 26.61
C TYR A 232 6.91 10.91 25.68
N VAL A 233 7.53 9.95 24.97
CA VAL A 233 6.85 9.17 23.91
C VAL A 233 6.41 7.77 24.33
N ASP A 234 6.89 7.26 25.46
CA ASP A 234 6.51 5.94 25.97
C ASP A 234 5.60 6.09 27.20
N TYR A 235 4.28 6.13 26.98
CA TYR A 235 3.36 5.69 28.03
C TYR A 235 3.08 4.21 27.81
N GLN A 236 3.54 3.41 28.79
CA GLN A 236 3.30 1.97 28.94
C GLN A 236 1.82 1.62 28.93
#